data_AF-A0A955NDW4-F1
#
_entry.id   AF-A0A955NDW4-F1
#
_cell.length_a   1.000
_cell.length_b   1.000
_cell.length_c   1.000
_cell.angle_alpha   90.00
_cell.angle_beta   90.00
_cell.angle_gamma   90.00
#
_symmetry.space_group_name_H-M   'P 1'
#
loop_
_entity.id
_entity.type
_entity.pdbx_description
1 polymer ?
#
loop_
_entity_poly.entity_id
_entity_poly.type
_entity_poly.pdbx_seq_one_letter_code
_entity_poly.pdbx_strand_id
1 'polypeptide(L)'
;VEEDGKGGYRLTGLPETRAIFTEGGPLPELIAEGVRKWNLDRSMIVPPYLFGPEPPCDSAPYFTAGIPSSCLISGPLYLFDEFDTIDKVRSEDLENVLSFYIELIEKIDKVPMEELERDLTRGRNDPPADPPHWFLPPEFFLKSLREAKG
;
A
#
# COMPACT_ATOMS: atom_id res chain seq x y z
N VAL A 1 -6.66 14.21 -9.95
CA VAL A 1 -6.54 15.69 -9.95
C VAL A 1 -5.15 16.13 -10.34
N GLU A 2 -4.97 17.40 -10.68
CA GLU A 2 -3.65 18.00 -10.91
C GLU A 2 -3.56 19.39 -10.25
N GLU A 3 -2.34 19.83 -9.91
CA GLU A 3 -2.10 21.16 -9.34
C GLU A 3 -2.47 22.27 -10.34
N ASP A 4 -3.07 23.36 -9.86
CA ASP A 4 -3.45 24.51 -10.70
C ASP A 4 -2.36 25.60 -10.81
N GLY A 5 -1.21 25.40 -10.14
CA GLY A 5 -0.08 26.33 -10.09
C GLY A 5 -0.30 27.56 -9.19
N LYS A 6 -1.38 27.59 -8.41
CA LYS A 6 -1.75 28.65 -7.46
C LYS A 6 -2.01 28.10 -6.04
N GLY A 7 -1.61 26.86 -5.78
CA GLY A 7 -1.87 26.16 -4.53
C GLY A 7 -3.25 25.51 -4.45
N GLY A 8 -4.00 25.45 -5.55
CA GLY A 8 -5.24 24.69 -5.69
C GLY A 8 -5.08 23.48 -6.60
N TYR A 9 -6.20 22.85 -6.94
CA TYR A 9 -6.22 21.70 -7.86
C TYR A 9 -7.37 21.81 -8.87
N ARG A 10 -7.19 21.08 -9.98
CA ARG A 10 -8.15 20.96 -11.09
C ARG A 10 -8.60 19.50 -11.22
N LEU A 11 -9.90 19.30 -11.43
CA LEU A 11 -10.45 17.99 -11.79
C LEU A 11 -10.07 17.67 -13.25
N THR A 12 -9.47 16.49 -13.45
CA THR A 12 -9.03 16.03 -14.77
C THR A 12 -10.09 15.18 -15.49
N GLY A 13 -11.13 14.74 -14.77
CA GLY A 13 -12.09 13.74 -15.26
C GLY A 13 -11.52 12.31 -15.36
N LEU A 14 -10.25 12.12 -15.01
CA LEU A 14 -9.59 10.82 -14.99
C LEU A 14 -9.63 10.21 -13.58
N PRO A 15 -9.61 8.87 -13.45
CA PRO A 15 -9.39 8.23 -12.15
C PRO A 15 -8.14 8.75 -11.45
N GLU A 16 -8.18 8.85 -10.12
CA GLU A 16 -6.96 9.11 -9.35
C GLU A 16 -5.96 7.98 -9.56
N THR A 17 -4.67 8.32 -9.55
CA THR A 17 -3.61 7.32 -9.61
C THR A 17 -3.61 6.51 -8.32
N ARG A 18 -3.48 5.19 -8.44
CA ARG A 18 -3.44 4.24 -7.33
C ARG A 18 -2.09 3.55 -7.31
N ALA A 19 -1.53 3.38 -6.11
CA ALA A 19 -0.41 2.48 -5.89
C ALA A 19 -0.93 1.22 -5.20
N ILE A 20 -0.54 0.06 -5.71
CA ILE A 20 -0.73 -1.24 -5.06
C ILE A 20 0.64 -1.71 -4.62
N PHE A 21 0.95 -1.48 -3.35
CA PHE A 21 2.19 -1.96 -2.74
C PHE A 21 2.08 -3.46 -2.51
N THR A 22 3.01 -4.23 -3.06
CA THR A 22 3.03 -5.68 -2.92
C THR A 22 4.39 -6.23 -3.34
N GLU A 23 4.75 -7.37 -2.77
CA GLU A 23 5.89 -8.17 -3.18
C GLU A 23 5.58 -9.63 -2.84
N GLY A 24 6.46 -10.53 -3.25
CA GLY A 24 6.39 -11.93 -2.89
C GLY A 24 5.75 -12.81 -3.96
N GLY A 25 6.42 -13.90 -4.29
CA GLY A 25 5.87 -15.01 -5.04
C GLY A 25 5.13 -14.59 -6.31
N PRO A 26 3.87 -15.05 -6.49
CA PRO A 26 3.03 -14.69 -7.63
C PRO A 26 2.15 -13.45 -7.39
N LEU A 27 2.23 -12.79 -6.21
CA LEU A 27 1.29 -11.71 -5.86
C LEU A 27 1.30 -10.54 -6.86
N PRO A 28 2.46 -9.99 -7.27
CA PRO A 28 2.50 -8.93 -8.28
C PRO A 28 1.80 -9.32 -9.58
N GLU A 29 2.01 -10.54 -10.07
CA GLU A 29 1.40 -11.03 -11.31
C GLU A 29 -0.11 -11.23 -11.18
N LEU A 30 -0.57 -11.82 -10.08
CA LEU A 30 -2.00 -12.02 -9.80
C LEU A 30 -2.74 -10.67 -9.70
N ILE A 31 -2.11 -9.69 -9.05
CA ILE A 31 -2.62 -8.32 -8.96
C ILE A 31 -2.64 -7.68 -10.34
N ALA A 32 -1.57 -7.80 -11.14
CA ALA A 32 -1.51 -7.23 -12.49
C ALA A 32 -2.59 -7.80 -13.41
N GLU A 33 -2.87 -9.10 -13.31
CA GLU A 33 -3.96 -9.75 -14.03
C GLU A 33 -5.32 -9.18 -13.60
N GLY A 34 -5.57 -9.09 -12.29
CA GLY A 34 -6.81 -8.55 -11.75
C GLY A 34 -7.04 -7.08 -12.14
N VAL A 35 -6.02 -6.23 -12.05
CA VAL A 35 -6.07 -4.82 -12.48
C VAL A 35 -6.50 -4.70 -13.95
N ARG A 36 -5.92 -5.53 -14.83
CA ARG A 36 -6.27 -5.55 -16.26
C ARG A 36 -7.69 -6.05 -16.49
N LYS A 37 -8.09 -7.12 -15.80
CA LYS A 37 -9.41 -7.73 -15.96
C LYS A 37 -10.55 -6.81 -15.53
N TRP A 38 -10.37 -6.11 -14.41
CA TRP A 38 -11.38 -5.25 -13.81
C TRP A 38 -11.23 -3.77 -14.20
N ASN A 39 -10.48 -3.48 -15.25
CA ASN A 39 -10.30 -2.13 -15.82
C ASN A 39 -9.93 -1.07 -14.76
N LEU A 40 -9.03 -1.42 -13.83
CA LEU A 40 -8.54 -0.52 -12.79
C LEU A 40 -7.38 0.31 -13.34
N ASP A 41 -7.63 1.02 -14.44
CA ASP A 41 -6.66 1.89 -15.10
C ASP A 41 -6.07 2.92 -14.13
N ARG A 42 -4.85 3.36 -14.43
CA ARG A 42 -4.06 4.27 -13.56
C ARG A 42 -3.68 3.66 -12.20
N SER A 43 -3.59 2.34 -12.14
CA SER A 43 -2.97 1.62 -11.03
C SER A 43 -1.51 1.30 -11.34
N MET A 44 -0.64 1.39 -10.34
CA MET A 44 0.77 1.00 -10.40
C MET A 44 1.01 -0.09 -9.37
N ILE A 45 1.74 -1.14 -9.75
CA ILE A 45 2.23 -2.13 -8.79
C ILE A 45 3.61 -1.67 -8.34
N VAL A 46 3.79 -1.54 -7.03
CA VAL A 46 4.94 -0.86 -6.46
C VAL A 46 5.62 -1.75 -5.41
N PRO A 47 6.95 -1.93 -5.46
CA PRO A 47 7.67 -2.57 -4.37
C PRO A 47 7.44 -1.83 -3.04
N PRO A 48 7.15 -2.51 -1.92
CA PRO A 48 6.77 -1.86 -0.65
C PRO A 48 7.84 -0.91 -0.10
N TYR A 49 9.11 -1.23 -0.37
CA TYR A 49 10.27 -0.50 0.15
C TYR A 49 10.85 0.53 -0.83
N LEU A 50 10.14 0.83 -1.93
CA LEU A 50 10.65 1.74 -2.96
C LEU A 50 10.87 3.17 -2.43
N PHE A 51 10.01 3.63 -1.52
CA PHE A 51 10.00 5.01 -1.01
C PHE A 51 10.55 5.15 0.42
N GLY A 52 11.00 4.05 1.04
CA GLY A 52 11.45 4.07 2.43
C GLY A 52 11.56 2.68 3.05
N PRO A 53 11.78 2.61 4.37
CA PRO A 53 11.88 1.34 5.10
C PRO A 53 10.55 0.61 5.24
N GLU A 54 9.44 1.23 4.86
CA GLU A 54 8.09 0.68 4.87
C GLU A 54 7.20 1.42 3.85
N PRO A 55 6.10 0.80 3.35
CA PRO A 55 5.17 1.50 2.47
C PRO A 55 4.36 2.55 3.24
N PRO A 56 3.89 3.63 2.58
CA PRO A 56 3.13 4.70 3.21
C PRO A 56 1.65 4.33 3.40
N CYS A 57 1.36 3.19 4.03
CA CYS A 57 0.00 2.78 4.36
C CYS A 57 -0.09 1.99 5.67
N ASP A 58 -1.31 1.81 6.15
CA ASP A 58 -1.65 1.10 7.40
C ASP A 58 -1.13 -0.34 7.46
N SER A 59 -0.88 -0.95 6.31
CA SER A 59 -0.33 -2.30 6.22
C SER A 59 1.20 -2.40 6.39
N ALA A 60 1.91 -1.27 6.56
CA ALA A 60 3.36 -1.25 6.82
C ALA A 60 3.85 -2.25 7.90
N PRO A 61 3.14 -2.45 9.04
CA PRO A 61 3.53 -3.45 10.04
C PRO A 61 3.53 -4.89 9.51
N TYR A 62 2.68 -5.23 8.54
CA TYR A 62 2.61 -6.58 7.97
C TYR A 62 3.78 -6.82 7.00
N PHE A 63 4.08 -5.85 6.13
CA PHE A 63 5.25 -5.90 5.26
C PHE A 63 6.53 -6.04 6.08
N THR A 64 6.72 -5.19 7.08
CA THR A 64 7.93 -5.21 7.92
C THR A 64 8.03 -6.46 8.81
N ALA A 65 6.91 -7.11 9.11
CA ALA A 65 6.86 -8.42 9.77
C ALA A 65 7.03 -9.62 8.82
N GLY A 66 7.31 -9.40 7.53
CA GLY A 66 7.52 -10.47 6.55
C GLY A 66 6.26 -11.29 6.26
N ILE A 67 5.09 -10.66 6.35
CA ILE A 67 3.81 -11.25 5.98
C ILE A 67 3.48 -10.80 4.55
N PRO A 68 3.31 -11.72 3.58
CA PRO A 68 2.87 -11.37 2.23
C PRO A 68 1.60 -10.52 2.27
N SER A 69 1.69 -9.33 1.68
CA SER A 69 0.67 -8.29 1.84
C SER A 69 0.44 -7.55 0.52
N SER A 70 -0.75 -6.97 0.38
CA SER A 70 -1.12 -6.07 -0.71
C SER A 70 -1.87 -4.88 -0.15
N CYS A 71 -1.46 -3.68 -0.56
CA CYS A 71 -2.01 -2.43 -0.06
C CYS A 71 -2.31 -1.49 -1.22
N LEU A 72 -3.60 -1.27 -1.50
CA LEU A 72 -4.04 -0.30 -2.48
C LEU A 72 -4.30 1.03 -1.79
N ILE A 73 -3.60 2.06 -2.23
CA ILE A 73 -3.77 3.43 -1.75
C ILE A 73 -3.81 4.40 -2.93
N SER A 74 -4.72 5.36 -2.87
CA SER A 74 -4.70 6.56 -3.71
C SER A 74 -4.39 7.77 -2.84
N GLY A 75 -3.49 8.64 -3.31
CA GLY A 75 -3.17 9.90 -2.64
C GLY A 75 -3.59 11.10 -3.49
N PRO A 76 -4.90 11.40 -3.60
CA PRO A 76 -5.33 12.60 -4.30
C PRO A 76 -4.80 13.86 -3.59
N LEU A 77 -4.63 14.96 -4.33
CA LEU A 77 -4.13 16.23 -3.76
C LEU A 77 -5.06 16.82 -2.69
N TYR A 78 -6.35 16.44 -2.70
CA TYR A 78 -7.34 16.85 -1.71
C TYR A 78 -7.48 15.85 -0.55
N LEU A 79 -6.59 14.85 -0.42
CA LEU A 79 -6.63 13.92 0.71
C LEU A 79 -6.43 14.69 2.04
N PHE A 80 -7.29 14.45 3.02
CA PHE A 80 -7.31 15.16 4.30
C PHE A 80 -7.58 16.67 4.22
N ASP A 81 -8.23 17.10 3.13
CA ASP A 81 -8.66 18.48 2.92
C ASP A 81 -10.20 18.57 2.97
N GLU A 82 -10.76 19.77 3.15
CA GLU A 82 -12.21 20.01 3.14
C GLU A 82 -12.87 19.62 1.81
N PHE A 83 -12.08 19.53 0.73
CA PHE A 83 -12.52 19.10 -0.58
C PHE A 83 -12.57 17.57 -0.77
N ASP A 84 -12.19 16.77 0.23
CA ASP A 84 -12.37 15.30 0.24
C ASP A 84 -13.83 14.92 0.53
N THR A 85 -14.66 15.13 -0.50
CA THR A 85 -16.11 14.99 -0.41
C THR A 85 -16.62 13.87 -1.31
N ILE A 86 -17.85 13.40 -1.04
CA ILE A 86 -18.44 12.23 -1.72
C ILE A 86 -18.53 12.38 -3.25
N ASP A 87 -18.62 13.61 -3.77
CA ASP A 87 -18.61 13.87 -5.22
C ASP A 87 -17.26 13.56 -5.89
N LYS A 88 -16.19 13.40 -5.12
CA LYS A 88 -14.89 12.94 -5.61
C LYS A 88 -14.80 11.43 -5.76
N VAL A 89 -15.73 10.68 -5.18
CA VAL A 89 -15.77 9.23 -5.30
C VAL A 89 -16.20 8.84 -6.70
N ARG A 90 -15.31 8.14 -7.40
CA ARG A 90 -15.62 7.52 -8.69
C ARG A 90 -16.43 6.24 -8.47
N SER A 91 -17.74 6.37 -8.41
CA SER A 91 -18.68 5.27 -8.12
C SER A 91 -18.55 4.08 -9.06
N GLU A 92 -18.25 4.34 -10.34
CA GLU A 92 -18.03 3.31 -11.37
C GLU A 92 -16.92 2.31 -11.01
N ASP A 93 -15.93 2.74 -10.22
CA ASP A 93 -14.79 1.90 -9.85
C ASP A 93 -15.09 1.04 -8.61
N LEU A 94 -16.16 1.31 -7.86
CA LEU A 94 -16.46 0.60 -6.61
C LEU A 94 -16.72 -0.90 -6.84
N GLU A 95 -17.55 -1.23 -7.84
CA GLU A 95 -17.85 -2.62 -8.19
C GLU A 95 -16.63 -3.34 -8.78
N ASN A 96 -15.81 -2.62 -9.55
CA ASN A 96 -14.59 -3.16 -10.14
C ASN A 96 -13.53 -3.47 -9.07
N VAL A 97 -13.33 -2.57 -8.10
CA VAL A 97 -12.41 -2.78 -6.97
C VAL A 97 -12.90 -3.95 -6.10
N LEU A 98 -14.20 -4.01 -5.83
CA LEU A 98 -14.78 -5.14 -5.09
C LEU A 98 -14.52 -6.47 -5.80
N SER A 99 -14.84 -6.54 -7.09
CA SER A 99 -14.71 -7.77 -7.86
C SER A 99 -13.24 -8.19 -8.04
N PHE A 100 -12.34 -7.20 -8.19
CA PHE A 100 -10.90 -7.41 -8.16
C PHE A 100 -10.44 -8.09 -6.87
N TYR A 101 -10.86 -7.59 -5.71
CA TYR A 101 -10.44 -8.17 -4.43
C TYR A 101 -11.07 -9.53 -4.16
N ILE A 102 -12.33 -9.75 -4.51
CA ILE A 102 -12.97 -11.09 -4.40
C ILE A 102 -12.14 -12.13 -5.16
N GLU A 103 -11.85 -11.86 -6.43
CA GLU A 103 -11.08 -12.80 -7.26
C GLU A 103 -9.63 -12.95 -6.80
N LEU A 104 -9.00 -11.85 -6.37
CA LEU A 104 -7.64 -11.91 -5.85
C LEU A 104 -7.57 -12.79 -4.59
N ILE A 105 -8.51 -12.65 -3.67
CA ILE A 105 -8.60 -13.48 -2.45
C ILE A 105 -8.80 -14.96 -2.83
N GLU A 106 -9.73 -15.26 -3.75
CA GLU A 106 -9.97 -16.63 -4.23
C GLU A 106 -8.76 -17.26 -4.93
N LYS A 107 -7.91 -16.45 -5.57
CA LYS A 107 -6.66 -16.90 -6.18
C LYS A 107 -5.58 -17.13 -5.12
N ILE A 108 -5.40 -16.19 -4.19
CA ILE A 108 -4.41 -16.30 -3.10
C ILE A 108 -4.70 -17.51 -2.21
N ASP A 109 -5.97 -17.82 -1.92
CA ASP A 109 -6.37 -18.98 -1.12
C ASP A 109 -5.89 -20.33 -1.70
N LYS A 110 -5.55 -20.36 -3.00
CA LYS A 110 -5.05 -21.55 -3.70
C LYS A 110 -3.52 -21.59 -3.80
N VAL A 111 -2.82 -20.54 -3.36
CA VAL A 111 -1.36 -20.45 -3.43
C VAL A 111 -0.78 -20.92 -2.09
N PRO A 112 0.18 -21.87 -2.08
CA PRO A 112 0.88 -22.26 -0.86
C PRO A 112 1.60 -21.08 -0.21
N MET A 113 1.62 -21.04 1.13
CA MET A 113 2.27 -19.98 1.90
C MET A 113 3.74 -19.80 1.51
N GLU A 114 4.45 -20.91 1.30
CA GLU A 114 5.87 -20.91 0.93
C GLU A 114 6.11 -20.24 -0.42
N GLU A 115 5.13 -20.31 -1.33
CA GLU A 115 5.20 -19.64 -2.62
C GLU A 115 4.97 -18.14 -2.47
N LEU A 116 4.01 -17.72 -1.62
CA LEU A 116 3.74 -16.31 -1.31
C LEU A 116 4.92 -15.62 -0.59
N GLU A 117 5.67 -16.36 0.22
CA GLU A 117 6.83 -15.85 0.97
C GLU A 117 8.12 -15.78 0.14
N ARG A 118 8.12 -16.35 -1.07
CA ARG A 118 9.29 -16.28 -1.96
C ARG A 118 9.57 -14.84 -2.34
N ASP A 119 10.83 -14.42 -2.39
CA ASP A 119 11.22 -13.09 -2.88
C ASP A 119 10.69 -11.90 -2.05
N LEU A 120 10.25 -12.13 -0.80
CA LEU A 120 10.00 -11.05 0.15
C LEU A 120 11.31 -10.35 0.54
N THR A 121 11.26 -9.03 0.69
CA THR A 121 12.40 -8.25 1.18
C THR A 121 12.64 -8.51 2.67
N ARG A 122 11.58 -8.78 3.42
CA ARG A 122 11.58 -9.02 4.87
C ARG A 122 11.04 -10.42 5.17
N GLY A 123 11.75 -11.16 6.01
CA GLY A 123 11.29 -12.44 6.56
C GLY A 123 10.63 -12.28 7.93
N ARG A 124 9.78 -13.25 8.32
CA ARG A 124 9.08 -13.25 9.62
C ARG A 124 10.00 -13.20 10.84
N ASN A 125 11.24 -13.67 10.69
CA ASN A 125 12.23 -13.74 11.77
C ASN A 125 13.23 -12.57 11.74
N ASP A 126 13.05 -11.61 10.84
CA ASP A 126 13.93 -10.45 10.77
C ASP A 126 13.74 -9.56 12.00
N PRO A 127 14.81 -8.92 12.51
CA PRO A 127 14.67 -7.92 13.56
C PRO A 127 13.76 -6.77 13.08
N PRO A 128 13.00 -6.09 13.95
CA PRO A 128 12.15 -4.97 13.55
C PRO A 128 12.92 -3.96 12.69
N ALA A 129 12.25 -3.37 11.68
CA ALA A 129 12.85 -2.30 10.90
C ALA A 129 13.23 -1.14 11.84
N ASP A 130 14.41 -0.56 11.62
CA ASP A 130 14.78 0.64 12.38
C ASP A 130 13.77 1.76 12.05
N PRO A 131 13.31 2.49 13.07
CA PRO A 131 12.43 3.63 12.83
C PRO A 131 13.16 4.63 11.90
N PRO A 132 12.44 5.28 10.98
CA PRO A 132 13.06 6.27 10.12
C PRO A 132 13.70 7.39 10.96
N HIS A 133 14.79 7.99 10.47
CA HIS A 133 15.57 8.98 11.22
C HIS A 133 14.76 10.23 11.64
N TRP A 134 13.64 10.50 10.98
CA TRP A 134 12.70 11.56 11.30
C TRP A 134 11.60 11.14 12.30
N PHE A 135 11.44 9.85 12.56
CA PHE A 135 10.56 9.34 13.60
C PHE A 135 11.27 9.41 14.95
N LEU A 136 10.87 10.38 15.75
CA LEU A 136 11.33 10.55 17.12
C LEU A 136 10.26 9.95 18.04
N PRO A 137 10.38 8.68 18.47
CA PRO A 137 9.43 8.11 19.41
C PRO A 137 9.46 8.93 20.72
N PRO A 138 8.34 9.01 21.45
CA PRO A 138 8.31 9.65 22.76
C PRO A 138 9.43 9.12 23.67
N GLU A 139 10.04 9.99 24.49
CA GLU A 139 11.21 9.64 25.30
C GLU A 139 11.04 8.39 26.18
N PHE A 140 9.81 8.10 26.62
CA PHE A 140 9.52 6.91 27.43
C PHE A 140 9.74 5.59 26.67
N PHE A 141 9.54 5.57 25.35
CA PHE A 141 9.84 4.41 24.49
C PHE A 141 11.35 4.17 24.37
N LEU A 142 12.14 5.26 24.25
CA LEU A 142 13.61 5.18 24.16
C LEU A 142 14.24 4.66 25.45
N LYS A 143 13.66 4.97 26.61
CA LYS A 143 14.15 4.51 27.91
C LYS A 143 14.04 2.99 28.05
N SER A 144 12.90 2.41 27.67
CA SER A 144 12.67 0.96 27.70
C SER A 144 13.60 0.19 26.77
N LEU A 145 13.89 0.71 25.57
CA LEU A 145 14.81 0.06 24.62
C LEU A 145 16.27 0.06 25.09
N ARG A 146 16.70 1.09 25.84
CA ARG A 146 18.03 1.14 26.43
C ARG A 146 18.17 0.17 27.61
N GLU A 147 17.12 0.03 28.41
CA GLU A 147 17.09 -0.91 29.54
C GLU A 147 17.04 -2.37 29.06
N ALA A 148 16.45 -2.66 27.91
CA ALA A 148 16.41 -4.02 27.33
C ALA A 148 17.71 -4.45 26.62
N LYS A 149 18.63 -3.51 26.34
CA LYS A 149 19.92 -3.76 25.68
C LYS A 149 21.13 -3.73 26.65
N GLY A 150 20.90 -3.50 27.94
CA GLY A 150 21.90 -3.52 29.01
C GLY A 150 21.77 -4.74 29.90
#